data_AF-A0A8T4FLP8-F1
#
_entry.id   AF-A0A8T4FLP8-F1
#
_cell.length_a   1.000
_cell.length_b   1.000
_cell.length_c   1.000
_cell.angle_alpha   90.00
_cell.angle_beta   90.00
_cell.angle_gamma   90.00
#
_symmetry.space_group_name_H-M   'P 1'
#
loop_
_entity.id
_entity.type
_entity.pdbx_description
1 polymer ?
#
loop_
_entity_poly.entity_id
_entity_poly.type
_entity_poly.pdbx_seq_one_letter_code
_entity_poly.pdbx_strand_id
1 'polypeptide(L)'
;MADKHIFIGLGGSGVNTVSRIKFKIYERTRATEMKSRRQVMDETYRFMFMDTDSRDVVNANRLYRSQYEGGREEFISRNELVNLGDMNPASIYQEACGAPELMINRRITEGCPERVVQSMEYRNLSFGAGALRHKSRLAFARHEGEFYEKLKANIDQLNQNQINNEPNVFHYWVVSSSNGGTGSGT
;
A
#
# COMPACT_ATOMS: atom_id res chain seq x y z
N MET A 1 15.78 -13.92 -18.58
CA MET A 1 15.45 -13.45 -17.22
C MET A 1 14.58 -12.22 -17.40
N ALA A 2 13.40 -12.16 -16.80
CA ALA A 2 12.48 -11.03 -16.99
C ALA A 2 12.44 -10.14 -15.75
N ASP A 3 12.60 -8.83 -15.93
CA ASP A 3 12.42 -7.84 -14.88
C ASP A 3 10.93 -7.68 -14.57
N LYS A 4 10.59 -7.70 -13.27
CA LYS A 4 9.25 -7.50 -12.74
C LYS A 4 9.30 -6.38 -11.71
N HIS A 5 8.26 -5.56 -11.66
CA HIS A 5 8.25 -4.36 -10.80
C HIS A 5 7.02 -4.33 -9.90
N ILE A 6 7.23 -4.05 -8.61
CA ILE A 6 6.17 -3.84 -7.64
C ILE A 6 6.30 -2.42 -7.08
N PHE A 7 5.33 -1.56 -7.38
CA PHE A 7 5.28 -0.19 -6.87
C PHE A 7 4.40 -0.13 -5.63
N ILE A 8 4.92 0.45 -4.55
CA ILE A 8 4.25 0.52 -3.25
C ILE A 8 4.15 2.01 -2.87
N GLY A 9 2.94 2.56 -2.90
CA GLY A 9 2.67 3.95 -2.53
C GLY A 9 2.22 4.05 -1.07
N LEU A 10 2.99 4.75 -0.23
CA LEU A 10 2.71 4.90 1.21
C LEU A 10 2.24 6.33 1.53
N GLY A 11 1.07 6.42 2.15
CA GLY A 11 0.36 7.66 2.46
C GLY A 11 -0.06 8.46 1.22
N GLY A 12 -0.81 9.54 1.42
CA GLY A 12 -1.40 10.31 0.32
C GLY A 12 -0.42 10.74 -0.79
N SER A 13 0.79 11.18 -0.45
CA SER A 13 1.81 11.53 -1.45
C SER A 13 2.34 10.32 -2.24
N GLY A 14 2.53 9.18 -1.56
CA GLY A 14 2.95 7.93 -2.17
C GLY A 14 1.87 7.39 -3.09
N VAL A 15 0.63 7.37 -2.61
CA VAL A 15 -0.55 6.99 -3.40
C VAL A 15 -0.69 7.84 -4.65
N ASN A 16 -0.63 9.17 -4.53
CA ASN A 16 -0.72 10.07 -5.68
C ASN A 16 0.41 9.85 -6.70
N THR A 17 1.64 9.65 -6.22
CA THR A 17 2.80 9.44 -7.10
C THR A 17 2.71 8.11 -7.84
N VAL A 18 2.44 7.02 -7.11
CA VAL A 18 2.32 5.68 -7.70
C VAL A 18 1.12 5.60 -8.63
N SER A 19 0.02 6.29 -8.33
CA SER A 19 -1.15 6.39 -9.23
C SER A 19 -0.76 7.01 -10.58
N ARG A 20 0.01 8.10 -10.57
CA ARG A 20 0.50 8.74 -11.80
C ARG A 20 1.47 7.84 -12.56
N ILE A 21 2.32 7.10 -11.87
CA ILE A 21 3.23 6.12 -12.48
C ILE A 21 2.42 4.99 -13.13
N LYS A 22 1.47 4.39 -12.41
CA LYS A 22 0.56 3.35 -12.91
C LYS A 22 -0.14 3.79 -14.19
N PHE A 23 -0.69 5.01 -14.20
CA PHE A 23 -1.37 5.53 -15.39
C PHE A 23 -0.41 5.73 -16.57
N LYS A 24 0.78 6.31 -16.35
CA LYS A 24 1.79 6.49 -17.39
C LYS A 24 2.27 5.15 -17.98
N ILE A 25 2.44 4.13 -17.14
CA ILE A 25 2.77 2.77 -17.59
C ILE A 25 1.61 2.23 -18.43
N TYR A 26 0.39 2.28 -17.91
CA TYR A 26 -0.81 1.84 -18.62
C TYR A 26 -0.93 2.51 -20.01
N GLU A 27 -0.84 3.84 -20.10
CA GLU A 27 -0.92 4.56 -21.39
C GLU A 27 0.12 4.11 -22.42
N ARG A 28 1.32 3.74 -21.97
CA ARG A 28 2.41 3.26 -22.83
C ARG A 28 2.30 1.78 -23.16
N THR A 29 1.59 1.00 -22.35
CA THR A 29 1.33 -0.41 -22.63
C THR A 29 0.42 -0.55 -23.85
N ARG A 30 0.78 -1.43 -24.77
CA ARG A 30 -0.04 -1.76 -25.94
C ARG A 30 -0.83 -3.04 -25.66
N ALA A 31 -2.12 -2.99 -25.95
CA ALA A 31 -2.95 -4.20 -25.95
C ALA A 31 -2.47 -5.14 -27.09
N THR A 32 -2.79 -6.43 -26.95
CA THR A 32 -2.61 -7.43 -28.00
C THR A 32 -3.97 -7.93 -28.47
N GLU A 33 -4.00 -8.77 -29.50
CA GLU A 33 -5.25 -9.38 -29.98
C GLU A 33 -5.99 -10.17 -28.88
N MET A 34 -5.26 -10.76 -27.93
CA MET A 34 -5.81 -11.64 -26.89
C MET A 34 -5.85 -11.02 -25.48
N LYS A 35 -5.19 -9.89 -25.26
CA LYS A 35 -5.03 -9.31 -23.92
C LYS A 35 -5.27 -7.81 -23.92
N SER A 36 -6.07 -7.34 -22.95
CA SER A 36 -6.25 -5.91 -22.70
C SER A 36 -4.94 -5.25 -22.30
N ARG A 37 -4.89 -3.93 -22.43
CA ARG A 37 -3.75 -3.12 -21.99
C ARG A 37 -3.42 -3.38 -20.51
N ARG A 38 -4.43 -3.45 -19.64
CA ARG A 38 -4.25 -3.84 -18.24
C ARG A 38 -3.60 -5.22 -18.13
N GLN A 39 -4.13 -6.24 -18.81
CA GLN A 39 -3.60 -7.61 -18.70
C GLN A 39 -2.12 -7.69 -19.12
N VAL A 40 -1.73 -7.00 -20.19
CA VAL A 40 -0.32 -6.91 -20.61
C VAL A 40 0.53 -6.17 -19.57
N MET A 41 0.04 -5.06 -19.02
CA MET A 41 0.72 -4.35 -17.93
C MET A 41 0.92 -5.26 -16.72
N ASP A 42 -0.10 -6.04 -16.38
CA ASP A 42 -0.14 -6.96 -15.26
C ASP A 42 0.78 -8.20 -15.48
N GLU A 43 1.49 -8.33 -16.59
CA GLU A 43 2.54 -9.35 -16.72
C GLU A 43 3.88 -8.91 -16.13
N THR A 44 4.07 -7.59 -15.96
CA THR A 44 5.35 -6.98 -15.62
C THR A 44 5.26 -6.09 -14.39
N TYR A 45 4.10 -5.49 -14.14
CA TYR A 45 3.91 -4.47 -13.11
C TYR A 45 2.82 -4.87 -12.11
N ARG A 46 3.07 -4.66 -10.82
CA ARG A 46 2.06 -4.69 -9.75
C ARG A 46 2.11 -3.40 -8.94
N PHE A 47 0.98 -3.06 -8.35
CA PHE A 47 0.82 -1.84 -7.58
C PHE A 47 0.17 -2.17 -6.24
N MET A 48 0.66 -1.54 -5.18
CA MET A 48 0.09 -1.57 -3.84
C MET A 48 -0.01 -0.13 -3.35
N PHE A 49 -1.11 0.16 -2.67
CA PHE A 49 -1.41 1.47 -2.11
C PHE A 49 -1.70 1.27 -0.64
N MET A 50 -1.08 2.07 0.20
CA MET A 50 -1.37 2.07 1.63
C MET A 50 -1.62 3.50 2.08
N ASP A 51 -2.77 3.72 2.68
CA ASP A 51 -3.12 5.02 3.24
C ASP A 51 -4.09 4.86 4.40
N THR A 52 -4.15 5.90 5.22
CA THR A 52 -5.12 6.09 6.30
C THR A 52 -6.43 6.70 5.81
N ASP A 53 -6.42 7.31 4.63
CA ASP A 53 -7.53 8.06 4.08
C ASP A 53 -7.82 7.59 2.65
N SER A 54 -9.10 7.47 2.29
CA SER A 54 -9.52 7.07 0.96
C SER A 54 -9.62 8.24 -0.03
N ARG A 55 -9.49 9.50 0.41
CA ARG A 55 -9.60 10.68 -0.47
C ARG A 55 -8.68 10.61 -1.68
N ASP A 56 -7.41 10.24 -1.50
CA ASP A 56 -6.45 10.17 -2.61
C ASP A 56 -6.76 9.02 -3.58
N VAL A 57 -7.21 7.87 -3.05
CA VAL A 57 -7.67 6.73 -3.87
C VAL A 57 -8.92 7.09 -4.66
N VAL A 58 -9.91 7.71 -4.02
CA VAL A 58 -11.16 8.17 -4.65
C VAL A 58 -10.86 9.21 -5.73
N ASN A 59 -9.94 10.14 -5.48
CA ASN A 59 -9.51 11.13 -6.45
C ASN A 59 -8.84 10.49 -7.67
N ALA A 60 -7.92 9.54 -7.46
CA ALA A 60 -7.28 8.81 -8.56
C ALA A 60 -8.30 8.00 -9.38
N ASN A 61 -9.20 7.28 -8.71
CA ASN A 61 -10.27 6.52 -9.36
C ASN A 61 -11.21 7.41 -10.18
N ARG A 62 -11.55 8.60 -9.67
CA ARG A 62 -12.35 9.58 -10.40
C ARG A 62 -11.59 10.15 -11.60
N LEU A 63 -10.33 10.52 -11.41
CA LEU A 63 -9.50 11.17 -12.43
C LEU A 63 -9.28 10.27 -13.65
N TYR A 64 -8.99 8.99 -13.43
CA TYR A 64 -8.62 8.06 -14.50
C TYR A 64 -9.79 7.19 -15.01
N ARG A 65 -11.00 7.38 -14.48
CA ARG A 65 -12.17 6.52 -14.77
C ARG A 65 -12.42 6.31 -16.26
N SER A 66 -12.49 7.37 -17.05
CA SER A 66 -12.81 7.24 -18.49
C SER A 66 -11.65 6.70 -19.32
N GLN A 67 -10.42 6.83 -18.83
CA GLN A 67 -9.19 6.50 -19.56
C GLN A 67 -8.72 5.06 -19.28
N TYR A 68 -9.01 4.55 -18.09
CA TYR A 68 -8.62 3.21 -17.65
C TYR A 68 -9.75 2.22 -17.90
N GLU A 69 -9.50 1.22 -18.76
CA GLU A 69 -10.45 0.14 -19.10
C GLU A 69 -11.88 0.61 -19.48
N GLY A 70 -12.00 1.85 -19.98
CA GLY A 70 -13.27 2.50 -20.31
C GLY A 70 -14.21 2.71 -19.11
N GLY A 71 -13.67 2.72 -17.88
CA GLY A 71 -14.42 2.91 -16.64
C GLY A 71 -15.19 1.68 -16.16
N ARG A 72 -14.96 0.52 -16.78
CA ARG A 72 -15.54 -0.77 -16.37
C ARG A 72 -14.92 -1.30 -15.08
N GLU A 73 -13.71 -0.86 -14.78
CA GLU A 73 -12.94 -1.28 -13.61
C GLU A 73 -12.44 -0.07 -12.83
N GLU A 74 -12.27 -0.24 -11.52
CA GLU A 74 -11.60 0.76 -10.70
C GLU A 74 -10.12 0.85 -11.08
N PHE A 75 -9.60 2.08 -11.15
CA PHE A 75 -8.19 2.32 -11.45
C PHE A 75 -7.28 1.83 -10.33
N ILE A 76 -7.69 1.99 -9.06
CA ILE A 76 -7.11 1.39 -7.87
C ILE A 76 -8.20 0.51 -7.28
N SER A 77 -7.99 -0.80 -7.35
CA SER A 77 -8.91 -1.78 -6.80
C SER A 77 -8.69 -1.98 -5.29
N ARG A 78 -9.71 -2.50 -4.60
CA ARG A 78 -9.58 -2.90 -3.18
C ARG A 78 -8.48 -3.92 -2.93
N ASN A 79 -8.17 -4.76 -3.92
CA ASN A 79 -7.11 -5.76 -3.79
C ASN A 79 -5.72 -5.11 -3.73
N GLU A 80 -5.56 -3.93 -4.33
CA GLU A 80 -4.31 -3.16 -4.31
C GLU A 80 -4.20 -2.25 -3.07
N LEU A 81 -5.31 -1.98 -2.37
CA LEU A 81 -5.34 -1.07 -1.23
C LEU A 81 -5.20 -1.82 0.11
N VAL A 82 -4.32 -1.31 0.98
CA VAL A 82 -4.33 -1.56 2.43
C VAL A 82 -4.78 -0.27 3.11
N ASN A 83 -5.94 -0.30 3.75
CA ASN A 83 -6.49 0.88 4.41
C ASN A 83 -6.18 0.82 5.90
N LEU A 84 -5.53 1.84 6.43
CA LEU A 84 -5.18 1.99 7.85
C LEU A 84 -6.16 2.88 8.63
N GLY A 85 -7.19 3.41 7.96
CA GLY A 85 -8.04 4.50 8.44
C GLY A 85 -9.00 4.12 9.57
N ASP A 86 -9.31 2.84 9.73
CA ASP A 86 -10.16 2.31 10.80
C ASP A 86 -9.37 1.96 12.08
N MET A 87 -8.05 2.08 12.04
CA MET A 87 -7.18 1.77 13.18
C MET A 87 -7.14 2.91 14.20
N ASN A 88 -7.27 2.57 15.48
CA ASN A 88 -7.03 3.47 16.62
C ASN A 88 -5.67 3.17 17.25
N PRO A 89 -4.64 4.00 17.02
CA PRO A 89 -3.28 3.72 17.51
C PRO A 89 -3.17 3.65 19.03
N ALA A 90 -3.95 4.45 19.76
CA ALA A 90 -3.94 4.43 21.22
C ALA A 90 -4.49 3.10 21.77
N SER A 91 -5.59 2.59 21.19
CA SER A 91 -6.14 1.26 21.51
C SER A 91 -5.13 0.16 21.20
N ILE A 92 -4.53 0.20 20.00
CA ILE A 92 -3.53 -0.78 19.54
C ILE A 92 -2.36 -0.91 20.51
N TYR A 93 -1.89 0.23 21.03
CA TYR A 93 -0.79 0.25 22.00
C TYR A 93 -1.22 -0.32 23.35
N GLN A 94 -2.40 0.06 23.86
CA GLN A 94 -2.92 -0.47 25.11
C GLN A 94 -3.11 -1.99 25.06
N GLU A 95 -3.66 -2.50 23.95
CA GLU A 95 -3.77 -3.93 23.69
C GLU A 95 -2.40 -4.63 23.67
N ALA A 96 -1.40 -3.99 23.07
CA ALA A 96 -0.05 -4.54 23.04
C ALA A 96 0.60 -4.60 24.44
N CYS A 97 0.36 -3.60 25.29
CA CYS A 97 0.78 -3.64 26.69
C CYS A 97 0.09 -4.74 27.51
N GLY A 98 -1.15 -5.11 27.15
CA GLY A 98 -1.91 -6.17 27.81
C GLY A 98 -1.46 -7.59 27.47
N ALA A 99 -0.72 -7.79 26.38
CA ALA A 99 -0.23 -9.10 25.91
C ALA A 99 1.21 -9.00 25.33
N PRO A 100 2.21 -8.64 26.15
CA PRO A 100 3.57 -8.35 25.69
C PRO A 100 4.38 -9.58 25.22
N GLU A 101 3.88 -10.79 25.48
CA GLU A 101 4.48 -12.06 25.06
C GLU A 101 4.37 -12.29 23.55
N LEU A 102 3.41 -11.67 22.87
CA LEU A 102 3.30 -11.74 21.42
C LEU A 102 4.39 -10.89 20.76
N MET A 103 5.14 -11.46 19.82
CA MET A 103 6.27 -10.78 19.15
C MET A 103 5.87 -9.43 18.55
N ILE A 104 4.71 -9.35 17.90
CA ILE A 104 4.22 -8.10 17.30
C ILE A 104 3.89 -7.04 18.36
N ASN A 105 3.34 -7.43 19.50
CA ASN A 105 3.02 -6.52 20.59
C ASN A 105 4.30 -5.98 21.25
N ARG A 106 5.33 -6.82 21.39
CA ARG A 106 6.67 -6.36 21.82
C ARG A 106 7.25 -5.34 20.85
N ARG A 107 7.18 -5.58 19.54
CA ARG A 107 7.66 -4.62 18.52
C ARG A 107 6.89 -3.30 18.56
N ILE A 108 5.58 -3.36 18.80
CA ILE A 108 4.71 -2.19 18.98
C ILE A 108 5.17 -1.34 20.17
N THR A 109 5.43 -1.96 21.32
CA THR A 109 5.82 -1.23 22.54
C THR A 109 7.27 -0.71 22.47
N GLU A 110 8.17 -1.43 21.81
CA GLU A 110 9.54 -0.96 21.51
C GLU A 110 9.54 0.21 20.52
N GLY A 111 8.67 0.16 19.51
CA GLY A 111 8.62 1.12 18.41
C GLY A 111 7.91 2.44 18.73
N CYS A 112 7.24 2.54 19.89
CA CYS A 112 6.47 3.72 20.31
C CYS A 112 6.65 3.99 21.81
N PRO A 113 7.35 5.07 22.20
CA PRO A 113 7.48 5.44 23.61
C PRO A 113 6.13 5.80 24.23
N GLU A 114 5.89 5.39 25.47
CA GLU A 114 4.62 5.63 26.18
C GLU A 114 4.20 7.10 26.18
N ARG A 115 5.16 8.01 26.42
CA ARG A 115 4.93 9.47 26.37
C ARG A 115 4.34 9.97 25.05
N VAL A 116 4.64 9.31 23.93
CA VAL A 116 4.10 9.66 22.62
C VAL A 116 2.65 9.19 22.53
N VAL A 117 2.34 7.99 23.04
CA VAL A 117 0.98 7.43 23.06
C VAL A 117 0.05 8.26 23.94
N GLN A 118 0.52 8.75 25.08
CA GLN A 118 -0.23 9.65 25.96
C GLN A 118 -0.66 10.95 25.25
N SER A 119 0.07 11.37 24.21
CA SER A 119 -0.29 12.52 23.37
C SER A 119 -1.21 12.16 22.18
N MET A 120 -1.47 10.88 21.93
CA MET A 120 -2.34 10.45 20.84
C MET A 120 -3.81 10.55 21.24
N GLU A 121 -4.60 11.11 20.34
CA GLU A 121 -6.05 11.07 20.46
C GLU A 121 -6.57 9.64 20.33
N TYR A 122 -7.57 9.29 21.15
CA TYR A 122 -8.24 7.99 21.12
C TYR A 122 -9.27 7.93 19.98
N ARG A 123 -8.79 8.00 18.74
CA ARG A 123 -9.62 8.00 17.53
C ARG A 123 -8.94 7.27 16.39
N ASN A 124 -9.77 6.87 15.43
CA ASN A 124 -9.30 6.21 14.22
C ASN A 124 -8.53 7.18 13.30
N LEU A 125 -7.70 6.63 12.42
CA LEU A 125 -6.88 7.40 11.47
C LEU A 125 -7.60 7.86 10.20
N SER A 126 -8.93 7.86 10.18
CA SER A 126 -9.75 8.14 8.97
C SER A 126 -9.47 9.50 8.30
N PHE A 127 -8.85 10.44 9.01
CA PHE A 127 -8.46 11.76 8.51
C PHE A 127 -6.93 11.96 8.45
N GLY A 128 -6.16 10.88 8.54
CA GLY A 128 -4.71 10.88 8.52
C GLY A 128 -4.04 10.86 9.90
N ALA A 129 -2.73 10.65 9.89
CA ALA A 129 -1.91 10.55 11.09
C ALA A 129 -1.46 11.89 11.69
N GLY A 130 -1.86 13.03 11.12
CA GLY A 130 -1.55 14.37 11.66
C GLY A 130 -0.05 14.61 11.85
N ALA A 131 0.78 14.19 10.88
CA ALA A 131 2.25 14.24 10.93
C ALA A 131 2.92 13.41 12.06
N LEU A 132 2.16 12.63 12.85
CA LEU A 132 2.70 11.80 13.90
C LEU A 132 2.98 10.37 13.39
N ARG A 133 4.23 10.13 12.98
CA ARG A 133 4.70 8.84 12.41
C ARG A 133 4.35 7.60 13.23
N HIS A 134 4.38 7.72 14.56
CA HIS A 134 4.08 6.62 15.47
C HIS A 134 2.63 6.12 15.32
N LYS A 135 1.66 6.99 15.01
CA LYS A 135 0.28 6.57 14.76
C LYS A 135 0.20 5.56 13.62
N SER A 136 0.89 5.85 12.51
CA SER A 136 0.90 4.99 11.33
C SER A 136 1.77 3.77 11.48
N ARG A 137 2.86 3.84 12.24
CA ARG A 137 3.64 2.66 12.61
C ARG A 137 2.80 1.63 13.37
N LEU A 138 2.02 2.10 14.35
CA LEU A 138 1.13 1.25 15.14
C LEU A 138 0.02 0.63 14.28
N ALA A 139 -0.60 1.43 13.42
CA ALA A 139 -1.60 0.93 12.48
C ALA A 139 -1.01 -0.09 11.49
N PHE A 140 0.17 0.20 10.94
CA PHE A 140 0.87 -0.71 10.03
C PHE A 140 1.23 -2.03 10.71
N ALA A 141 1.73 -2.00 11.95
CA ALA A 141 2.06 -3.21 12.70
C ALA A 141 0.86 -4.16 12.84
N ARG A 142 -0.36 -3.64 12.97
CA ARG A 142 -1.58 -4.46 13.01
C ARG A 142 -2.02 -4.97 11.63
N HIS A 143 -1.70 -4.26 10.56
CA HIS A 143 -1.97 -4.66 9.18
C HIS A 143 -0.78 -5.33 8.47
N GLU A 144 0.31 -5.65 9.19
CA GLU A 144 1.52 -6.27 8.60
C GLU A 144 1.16 -7.58 7.87
N GLY A 145 0.27 -8.38 8.46
CA GLY A 145 -0.22 -9.62 7.84
C GLY A 145 -0.96 -9.38 6.52
N GLU A 146 -1.87 -8.39 6.48
CA GLU A 146 -2.59 -8.04 5.24
C GLU A 146 -1.62 -7.53 4.17
N PHE A 147 -0.67 -6.67 4.55
CA PHE A 147 0.36 -6.19 3.63
C PHE A 147 1.20 -7.33 3.07
N TYR A 148 1.64 -8.25 3.94
CA TYR A 148 2.42 -9.43 3.56
C TYR A 148 1.65 -10.31 2.57
N GLU A 149 0.39 -10.64 2.86
CA GLU A 149 -0.41 -11.48 1.97
C GLU A 149 -0.64 -10.84 0.60
N LYS A 150 -0.87 -9.51 0.55
CA LYS A 150 -0.97 -8.79 -0.73
C LYS A 150 0.35 -8.76 -1.50
N LEU A 151 1.47 -8.54 -0.80
CA LEU A 151 2.80 -8.54 -1.41
C LEU A 151 3.13 -9.92 -1.99
N LYS A 152 2.85 -10.98 -1.22
CA LYS A 152 3.01 -12.36 -1.64
C LYS A 152 2.15 -12.68 -2.87
N ALA A 153 0.86 -12.32 -2.85
CA ALA A 153 -0.03 -12.51 -3.99
C ALA A 153 0.49 -11.80 -5.26
N ASN A 154 1.05 -10.60 -5.13
CA ASN A 154 1.65 -9.87 -6.25
C ASN A 154 2.89 -10.58 -6.81
N ILE A 155 3.76 -11.09 -5.93
CA ILE A 155 4.95 -11.87 -6.32
C ILE A 155 4.52 -13.15 -7.05
N ASP A 156 3.56 -13.89 -6.49
CA ASP A 156 3.06 -15.14 -7.05
C ASP A 156 2.45 -14.93 -8.44
N GLN A 157 1.64 -13.89 -8.61
CA GLN A 157 1.06 -13.54 -9.91
C GLN A 157 2.11 -13.14 -10.96
N LEU A 158 3.15 -12.41 -10.57
CA LEU A 158 4.24 -12.04 -11.49
C LEU A 158 5.09 -13.26 -11.86
N ASN A 159 5.20 -14.24 -10.95
CA ASN A 159 5.89 -15.51 -11.20
C ASN A 159 5.14 -16.49 -12.09
N GLN A 160 3.82 -16.36 -12.26
CA GLN A 160 3.08 -17.14 -13.25
C GLN A 160 3.52 -16.86 -14.71
N ASN A 161 4.18 -15.73 -14.94
CA ASN A 161 4.67 -15.30 -16.26
C ASN A 161 6.18 -15.55 -16.45
N GLN A 162 6.70 -16.67 -15.95
CA GLN A 162 8.10 -17.08 -16.18
C GLN A 162 8.32 -17.39 -17.66
N ILE A 163 9.42 -16.86 -18.21
CA ILE A 163 9.87 -17.17 -19.56
C ILE A 163 11.00 -18.19 -19.43
N ASN A 164 10.87 -19.34 -20.10
CA ASN A 164 11.91 -20.37 -20.22
C ASN A 164 12.46 -20.93 -18.89
N ASN A 165 11.63 -21.02 -17.84
CA ASN A 165 12.01 -21.50 -16.50
C ASN A 165 13.15 -20.71 -15.83
N GLU A 166 13.45 -19.50 -16.30
CA GLU A 166 14.40 -18.63 -15.62
C GLU A 166 13.69 -17.84 -14.51
N PRO A 167 14.31 -17.68 -13.33
CA PRO A 167 13.71 -16.90 -12.25
C PRO A 167 13.56 -15.43 -12.67
N ASN A 168 12.45 -14.83 -12.28
CA ASN A 168 12.21 -13.39 -12.48
C ASN A 168 13.09 -12.57 -11.52
N VAL A 169 13.51 -11.39 -11.96
CA VAL A 169 14.15 -10.39 -11.09
C VAL A 169 13.10 -9.39 -10.65
N PHE A 170 12.93 -9.23 -9.33
CA PHE A 170 11.95 -8.32 -8.77
C PHE A 170 12.59 -7.00 -8.33
N HIS A 171 12.02 -5.90 -8.79
CA HIS A 171 12.34 -4.55 -8.36
C HIS A 171 11.21 -3.97 -7.54
N TYR A 172 11.51 -3.57 -6.31
CA TYR A 172 10.54 -2.96 -5.40
C TYR A 172 10.73 -1.46 -5.36
N TRP A 173 9.67 -0.71 -5.65
CA TRP A 173 9.67 0.75 -5.64
C TRP A 173 8.77 1.26 -4.53
N VAL A 174 9.36 1.57 -3.38
CA VAL A 174 8.63 2.15 -2.24
C VAL A 174 8.64 3.66 -2.36
N VAL A 175 7.46 4.26 -2.49
CA VAL A 175 7.30 5.70 -2.72
C VAL A 175 6.53 6.31 -1.55
N SER A 176 7.15 7.28 -0.90
CA SER A 176 6.63 7.93 0.29
C SER A 176 7.14 9.38 0.39
N SER A 177 6.50 10.19 1.23
CA SER A 177 7.04 11.48 1.67
C SER A 177 7.68 11.32 3.05
N SER A 178 8.92 11.81 3.20
CA SER A 178 9.66 11.84 4.48
C SER A 178 9.00 12.70 5.56
N ASN A 179 8.12 13.62 5.15
CA ASN A 179 7.51 14.62 6.03
C ASN A 179 6.05 14.29 6.40
N GLY A 180 5.43 13.30 5.74
CA GLY A 180 4.05 12.91 6.02
C GLY A 180 3.94 11.95 7.21
N GLY A 181 2.88 12.07 8.02
CA GLY A 181 2.67 11.18 9.17
C GLY A 181 2.44 9.71 8.76
N THR A 182 1.64 9.50 7.72
CA THR A 182 1.31 8.15 7.22
C THR A 182 2.49 7.53 6.50
N GLY A 183 2.90 8.10 5.36
CA GLY A 183 3.92 7.49 4.53
C GLY A 183 5.29 7.32 5.19
N SER A 184 5.72 8.21 6.10
CA SER A 184 7.02 8.07 6.76
C SER A 184 6.99 7.26 8.05
N GLY A 185 5.79 6.97 8.57
CA GLY A 185 5.61 6.13 9.76
C GLY A 185 5.48 4.65 9.44
N THR A 186 4.83 4.36 8.31
CA THR A 186 4.69 3.05 7.67
C THR A 186 6.01 2.60 7.05
#